data_AF-A0A9E7Z5J8-F1
#
_entry.id   AF-A0A9E7Z5J8-F1
#
_cell.length_a   1.000
_cell.length_b   1.000
_cell.length_c   1.000
_cell.angle_alpha   90.00
_cell.angle_beta   90.00
_cell.angle_gamma   90.00
#
_symmetry.space_group_name_H-M   'P 1'
#
loop_
_entity.id
_entity.type
_entity.pdbx_description
1 polymer ?
#
loop_
_entity_poly.entity_id
_entity_poly.type
_entity_poly.pdbx_seq_one_letter_code
_entity_poly.pdbx_strand_id
1 'polypeptide(L)'
;MLKTGSTVQCIQWYQRFIWIGIAINLVFAIPALFWPDFLNATFGLPTQATYPWLQNTGMLLVGISLFYAPAGIHALKYPVYAWLCVLSRLIAVVFWIYLINTSGYPEAFRPLMYSDGAMFLILGGLLYGAMPSDQRPWALIVAGLDGLWRCLKASLTGPRRKVSLVVALVVAFVGVETWVNLFREIPQPALQSDVDHFKYAPIGLGQDSRIPLYVFNVLPRACAQHMPKQSLGWQSFGFVYEGGHDLPIGLARRQIGYPSVEANCALCHTGQYRKSVDDVPVPVPTAPAALLNLESFQWFLYDCAGEPDFTSRVMQEIDKHYSLGTIERLFYRFVIVPATQKAFLKQKQQYAWQKLRPEQGPGRTDTFNPTKIVIFGFPDDSTIGTVDLPQIWNQKPRESMYLHWDGNNNDIHERNYAAAMAVGATPQSVLPAEFKRVTDWLLDHQPPKWPFGELDPVRVRRGESLWQAHCANCHAFGKAATGQVTVRLDQLGTDPDRLNSFTVGLVSKFHQFKSAPFDFGAYRKTQSYSNTPTDGIWLRAPYLHNGSVPTLWDLLQKPEHRPKVFYRGSSVFDREHVGFVTAGPDTKGGGTFKFDTGLPGNRNTGHAYGTDLTDSEKWDLIEYMKTL
;
A
#
# COMPACT_ATOMS: atom_id res chain seq x y z
N MET A 1 -39.30 54.50 11.13
CA MET A 1 -37.99 55.14 10.92
C MET A 1 -37.75 55.30 9.43
N LEU A 2 -37.59 56.53 8.96
CA LEU A 2 -37.34 56.87 7.56
C LEU A 2 -36.00 56.24 7.14
N LYS A 3 -36.02 55.29 6.20
CA LYS A 3 -34.79 54.72 5.63
C LYS A 3 -34.07 55.82 4.85
N THR A 4 -32.83 56.11 5.21
CA THR A 4 -31.96 57.01 4.46
C THR A 4 -31.78 56.48 3.03
N GLY A 5 -31.62 57.37 2.03
CA GLY A 5 -31.47 56.96 0.63
C GLY A 5 -30.33 55.96 0.39
N SER A 6 -29.27 56.00 1.20
CA SER A 6 -28.15 55.05 1.16
C SER A 6 -28.52 53.62 1.56
N THR A 7 -29.41 53.45 2.54
CA THR A 7 -29.85 52.11 3.02
C THR A 7 -30.67 51.38 1.94
N VAL A 8 -31.51 52.12 1.23
CA VAL A 8 -32.34 51.59 0.13
C VAL A 8 -31.46 51.18 -1.07
N GLN A 9 -30.40 51.94 -1.36
CA GLN A 9 -29.46 51.58 -2.41
C GLN A 9 -28.64 50.33 -2.06
N CYS A 10 -28.16 50.20 -0.83
CA CYS A 10 -27.39 49.03 -0.39
C CYS A 10 -28.19 47.74 -0.54
N ILE A 11 -29.47 47.73 -0.16
CA ILE A 11 -30.30 46.53 -0.25
C ILE A 11 -30.64 46.15 -1.69
N GLN A 12 -30.90 47.15 -2.55
CA GLN A 12 -31.16 46.90 -3.97
C GLN A 12 -29.93 46.29 -4.66
N TRP A 13 -28.74 46.80 -4.34
CA TRP A 13 -27.50 46.22 -4.84
C TRP A 13 -27.24 44.82 -4.28
N TYR A 14 -27.47 44.58 -2.99
CA TYR A 14 -27.37 43.23 -2.42
C TYR A 14 -28.25 42.24 -3.19
N GLN A 15 -29.51 42.59 -3.42
CA GLN A 15 -30.46 41.76 -4.15
C GLN A 15 -30.01 41.47 -5.58
N ARG A 16 -29.47 42.47 -6.29
CA ARG A 16 -28.88 42.27 -7.62
C ARG A 16 -27.68 41.32 -7.59
N PHE A 17 -26.79 41.48 -6.62
CA PHE A 17 -25.62 40.62 -6.49
C PHE A 17 -25.96 39.18 -6.11
N ILE A 18 -27.09 38.94 -5.41
CA ILE A 18 -27.60 37.58 -5.22
C ILE A 18 -27.96 36.94 -6.57
N TRP A 19 -28.67 37.65 -7.45
CA TRP A 19 -29.00 37.14 -8.78
C TRP A 19 -27.78 36.95 -9.68
N ILE A 20 -26.79 37.86 -9.60
CA ILE A 20 -25.50 37.69 -10.28
C ILE A 20 -24.79 36.43 -9.76
N GLY A 21 -24.76 36.22 -8.44
CA GLY A 21 -24.18 35.02 -7.85
C GLY A 21 -24.90 33.72 -8.24
N ILE A 22 -26.23 33.76 -8.40
CA ILE A 22 -27.01 32.64 -8.96
C ILE A 22 -26.61 32.38 -10.41
N ALA A 23 -26.49 33.42 -11.24
CA ALA A 23 -26.06 33.25 -12.62
C ALA A 23 -24.64 32.66 -12.73
N ILE A 24 -23.69 33.14 -11.93
CA ILE A 24 -22.32 32.60 -11.85
C ILE A 24 -22.34 31.12 -11.46
N ASN A 25 -23.12 30.76 -10.43
CA ASN A 25 -23.27 29.37 -10.02
C ASN A 25 -23.80 28.49 -11.16
N LEU A 26 -24.77 28.97 -11.95
CA LEU A 26 -25.35 28.21 -13.06
C LEU A 26 -24.38 28.02 -14.23
N VAL A 27 -23.48 28.99 -14.48
CA VAL A 27 -22.41 28.85 -15.48
C VAL A 27 -21.48 27.67 -15.15
N PHE A 28 -21.27 27.37 -13.86
CA PHE A 28 -20.54 26.18 -13.43
C PHE A 28 -21.44 24.94 -13.36
N ALA A 29 -22.63 25.06 -12.77
CA ALA A 29 -23.49 23.94 -12.44
C ALA A 29 -24.06 23.22 -13.68
N ILE A 30 -24.44 23.96 -14.71
CA ILE A 30 -25.04 23.38 -15.93
C ILE A 30 -24.02 22.53 -16.68
N PRO A 31 -22.79 23.02 -16.99
CA PRO A 31 -21.75 22.17 -17.56
C PRO A 31 -21.37 21.00 -16.64
N ALA A 32 -21.32 21.19 -15.31
CA ALA A 32 -21.01 20.09 -14.39
C ALA A 32 -22.04 18.95 -14.46
N LEU A 33 -23.32 19.30 -14.67
CA LEU A 33 -24.43 18.36 -14.71
C LEU A 33 -24.53 17.62 -16.05
N PHE A 34 -24.33 18.32 -17.18
CA PHE A 34 -24.60 17.77 -18.52
C PHE A 34 -23.34 17.54 -19.37
N TRP A 35 -22.24 18.23 -19.10
CA TRP A 35 -20.98 18.18 -19.85
C TRP A 35 -19.74 18.16 -18.93
N PRO A 36 -19.61 17.17 -18.02
CA PRO A 36 -18.52 17.14 -17.03
C PRO A 36 -17.12 17.13 -17.68
N ASP A 37 -16.98 16.55 -18.86
CA ASP A 37 -15.71 16.55 -19.62
C ASP A 37 -15.24 17.94 -20.02
N PHE A 38 -16.16 18.82 -20.39
CA PHE A 38 -15.83 20.20 -20.73
C PHE A 38 -15.21 20.92 -19.54
N LEU A 39 -15.76 20.73 -18.32
CA LEU A 39 -15.19 21.33 -17.12
C LEU A 39 -13.87 20.68 -16.73
N ASN A 40 -13.77 19.35 -16.76
CA ASN A 40 -12.52 18.67 -16.44
C ASN A 40 -11.38 19.12 -17.37
N ALA A 41 -11.65 19.25 -18.67
CA ALA A 41 -10.69 19.78 -19.63
C ALA A 41 -10.33 21.24 -19.33
N THR A 42 -11.32 22.08 -18.99
CA THR A 42 -11.11 23.50 -18.67
C THR A 42 -10.25 23.68 -17.41
N PHE A 43 -10.40 22.81 -16.41
CA PHE A 43 -9.65 22.86 -15.15
C PHE A 43 -8.40 21.96 -15.14
N GLY A 44 -8.12 21.21 -16.20
CA GLY A 44 -6.99 20.27 -16.27
C GLY A 44 -7.11 19.09 -15.28
N LEU A 45 -8.33 18.67 -14.95
CA LEU A 45 -8.62 17.60 -13.99
C LEU A 45 -8.72 16.23 -14.71
N PRO A 46 -8.31 15.12 -14.05
CA PRO A 46 -8.38 13.78 -14.63
C PRO A 46 -9.81 13.31 -14.87
N THR A 47 -10.04 12.58 -15.97
CA THR A 47 -11.38 12.35 -16.54
C THR A 47 -12.14 11.13 -15.99
N GLN A 48 -11.51 10.16 -15.32
CA GLN A 48 -12.10 8.80 -15.25
C GLN A 48 -12.76 8.37 -13.92
N ALA A 49 -12.79 9.18 -12.85
CA ALA A 49 -13.32 8.74 -11.54
C ALA A 49 -14.49 9.58 -10.96
N THR A 50 -14.93 10.63 -11.64
CA THR A 50 -15.68 11.72 -10.96
C THR A 50 -16.95 12.20 -11.66
N TYR A 51 -17.43 11.56 -12.73
CA TYR A 51 -18.64 12.07 -13.40
C TYR A 51 -19.87 12.10 -12.48
N PRO A 52 -20.24 11.02 -11.76
CA PRO A 52 -21.40 11.09 -10.86
C PRO A 52 -21.22 12.12 -9.75
N TRP A 53 -19.99 12.35 -9.27
CA TRP A 53 -19.69 13.32 -8.23
C TRP A 53 -19.75 14.77 -8.72
N LEU A 54 -19.22 15.05 -9.91
CA LEU A 54 -19.27 16.37 -10.52
C LEU A 54 -20.71 16.71 -10.95
N GLN A 55 -21.44 15.74 -11.49
CA GLN A 55 -22.85 15.86 -11.82
C GLN A 55 -23.70 16.09 -10.56
N ASN A 56 -23.46 15.33 -9.49
CA ASN A 56 -24.10 15.56 -8.19
C ASN A 56 -23.79 16.96 -7.65
N THR A 57 -22.56 17.45 -7.80
CA THR A 57 -22.17 18.81 -7.42
C THR A 57 -22.95 19.85 -8.22
N GLY A 58 -23.06 19.67 -9.55
CA GLY A 58 -23.88 20.53 -10.41
C GLY A 58 -25.35 20.55 -9.98
N MET A 59 -25.94 19.37 -9.75
CA MET A 59 -27.32 19.23 -9.26
C MET A 59 -27.55 19.97 -7.93
N LEU A 60 -26.67 19.74 -6.95
CA LEU A 60 -26.76 20.40 -5.64
C LEU A 60 -26.59 21.92 -5.76
N LEU A 61 -25.68 22.39 -6.63
CA LEU A 61 -25.46 23.83 -6.83
C LEU A 61 -26.65 24.52 -7.50
N VAL A 62 -27.37 23.84 -8.39
CA VAL A 62 -28.68 24.31 -8.89
C VAL A 62 -29.67 24.44 -7.74
N GLY A 63 -29.79 23.40 -6.90
CA GLY A 63 -30.68 23.41 -5.74
C GLY A 63 -30.38 24.55 -4.75
N ILE A 64 -29.10 24.75 -4.42
CA ILE A 64 -28.64 25.85 -3.56
C ILE A 64 -28.95 27.21 -4.19
N SER A 65 -28.79 27.35 -5.51
CA SER A 65 -29.07 28.60 -6.21
C SER A 65 -30.55 28.97 -6.17
N LEU A 66 -31.46 27.99 -6.20
CA LEU A 66 -32.89 28.21 -5.96
C LEU A 66 -33.15 28.72 -4.53
N PHE A 67 -32.44 28.18 -3.55
CA PHE A 67 -32.51 28.66 -2.17
C PHE A 67 -31.89 30.07 -2.00
N TYR A 68 -31.06 30.58 -2.91
CA TYR A 68 -30.63 31.99 -2.80
C TYR A 68 -31.71 33.00 -3.24
N ALA A 69 -32.69 32.59 -4.04
CA ALA A 69 -33.68 33.50 -4.62
C ALA A 69 -34.50 34.30 -3.58
N PRO A 70 -34.98 33.73 -2.44
CA PRO A 70 -35.69 34.52 -1.42
C PRO A 70 -34.86 35.68 -0.84
N ALA A 71 -33.54 35.53 -0.70
CA ALA A 71 -32.66 36.63 -0.30
C ALA A 71 -32.55 37.70 -1.40
N GLY A 72 -32.57 37.29 -2.67
CA GLY A 72 -32.59 38.17 -3.83
C GLY A 72 -33.89 38.98 -4.00
N ILE A 73 -34.99 38.56 -3.39
CA ILE A 73 -36.31 39.22 -3.52
C ILE A 73 -36.71 39.95 -2.22
N HIS A 74 -36.48 39.34 -1.07
CA HIS A 74 -36.96 39.83 0.23
C HIS A 74 -35.91 39.71 1.36
N ALA A 75 -34.66 40.12 1.09
CA ALA A 75 -33.55 40.09 2.06
C ALA A 75 -33.89 40.63 3.46
N LEU A 76 -34.59 41.77 3.56
CA LEU A 76 -34.92 42.38 4.85
C LEU A 76 -36.02 41.66 5.63
N LYS A 77 -36.82 40.80 4.98
CA LYS A 77 -37.86 40.02 5.64
C LYS A 77 -37.27 38.84 6.41
N TYR A 78 -36.14 38.32 5.95
CA TYR A 78 -35.48 37.14 6.51
C TYR A 78 -33.98 37.42 6.75
N PRO A 79 -33.65 38.27 7.75
CA PRO A 79 -32.28 38.74 7.97
C PRO A 79 -31.27 37.62 8.23
N VAL A 80 -31.65 36.61 9.04
CA VAL A 80 -30.80 35.43 9.29
C VAL A 80 -30.52 34.69 7.99
N TYR A 81 -31.54 34.50 7.15
CA TYR A 81 -31.39 33.80 5.87
C TYR A 81 -30.49 34.55 4.89
N ALA A 82 -30.65 35.87 4.80
CA ALA A 82 -29.80 36.72 3.98
C ALA A 82 -28.33 36.65 4.43
N TRP A 83 -28.07 36.63 5.74
CA TRP A 83 -26.72 36.43 6.28
C TRP A 83 -26.17 35.02 6.05
N LEU A 84 -27.01 33.97 6.09
CA LEU A 84 -26.58 32.61 5.74
C LEU A 84 -26.14 32.51 4.27
N CYS A 85 -26.78 33.26 3.36
CA CYS A 85 -26.34 33.35 1.96
C CYS A 85 -24.98 34.05 1.81
N VAL A 86 -24.63 34.97 2.72
CA VAL A 86 -23.29 35.58 2.77
C VAL A 86 -22.28 34.59 3.37
N LEU A 87 -22.64 33.96 4.48
CA LEU A 87 -21.77 33.01 5.17
C LEU A 87 -21.42 31.79 4.30
N SER A 88 -22.34 31.31 3.47
CA SER A 88 -22.08 30.20 2.56
C SER A 88 -20.94 30.49 1.58
N ARG A 89 -20.77 31.76 1.17
CA ARG A 89 -19.64 32.19 0.33
C ARG A 89 -18.32 32.12 1.09
N LEU A 90 -18.30 32.50 2.37
CA LEU A 90 -17.11 32.35 3.22
C LEU A 90 -16.73 30.88 3.43
N ILE A 91 -17.71 30.00 3.63
CA ILE A 91 -17.47 28.55 3.74
C ILE A 91 -16.83 28.02 2.45
N ALA A 92 -17.33 28.44 1.28
CA ALA A 92 -16.74 28.07 -0.01
C ALA A 92 -15.28 28.59 -0.13
N VAL A 93 -15.00 29.83 0.27
CA VAL A 93 -13.61 30.36 0.30
C VAL A 93 -12.68 29.49 1.15
N VAL A 94 -13.10 29.11 2.36
CA VAL A 94 -12.30 28.23 3.25
C VAL A 94 -12.08 26.86 2.60
N PHE A 95 -13.10 26.30 1.97
CA PHE A 95 -13.01 25.05 1.25
C PHE A 95 -12.03 25.12 0.06
N TRP A 96 -12.07 26.20 -0.73
CA TRP A 96 -11.13 26.38 -1.83
C TRP A 96 -9.69 26.58 -1.34
N ILE A 97 -9.47 27.30 -0.24
CA ILE A 97 -8.14 27.39 0.40
C ILE A 97 -7.63 26.01 0.79
N TYR A 98 -8.47 25.16 1.39
CA TYR A 98 -8.09 23.78 1.71
C TYR A 98 -7.68 22.99 0.46
N LEU A 99 -8.48 23.04 -0.61
CA LEU A 99 -8.17 22.34 -1.86
C LEU A 99 -6.91 22.87 -2.56
N ILE A 100 -6.66 24.17 -2.56
CA ILE A 100 -5.42 24.76 -3.09
C ILE A 100 -4.19 24.15 -2.41
N ASN A 101 -4.29 23.84 -1.11
CA ASN A 101 -3.18 23.30 -0.33
C ASN A 101 -3.09 21.75 -0.34
N THR A 102 -4.12 21.04 -0.79
CA THR A 102 -4.19 19.57 -0.64
C THR A 102 -4.43 18.77 -1.93
N SER A 103 -4.98 19.40 -2.97
CA SER A 103 -5.44 18.68 -4.18
C SER A 103 -4.35 18.40 -5.21
N GLY A 104 -3.21 19.10 -5.15
CA GLY A 104 -2.18 19.07 -6.20
C GLY A 104 -2.51 19.89 -7.46
N TYR A 105 -3.67 20.57 -7.52
CA TYR A 105 -4.11 21.41 -8.65
C TYR A 105 -4.46 22.84 -8.20
N PRO A 106 -3.53 23.59 -7.58
CA PRO A 106 -3.82 24.90 -6.99
C PRO A 106 -4.38 25.92 -7.99
N GLU A 107 -3.88 25.92 -9.21
CA GLU A 107 -4.30 26.88 -10.24
C GLU A 107 -5.75 26.68 -10.69
N ALA A 108 -6.27 25.44 -10.62
CA ALA A 108 -7.67 25.16 -10.96
C ALA A 108 -8.65 25.80 -9.96
N PHE A 109 -8.26 25.90 -8.69
CA PHE A 109 -9.15 26.32 -7.60
C PHE A 109 -9.02 27.79 -7.20
N ARG A 110 -7.92 28.48 -7.56
CA ARG A 110 -7.74 29.92 -7.30
C ARG A 110 -8.86 30.80 -7.89
N PRO A 111 -9.30 30.63 -9.15
CA PRO A 111 -10.38 31.44 -9.70
C PRO A 111 -11.70 31.30 -8.92
N LEU A 112 -12.01 30.09 -8.45
CA LEU A 112 -13.20 29.82 -7.65
C LEU A 112 -13.13 30.51 -6.29
N MET A 113 -11.97 30.42 -5.62
CA MET A 113 -11.69 31.13 -4.37
C MET A 113 -11.88 32.64 -4.51
N TYR A 114 -11.34 33.25 -5.57
CA TYR A 114 -11.47 34.69 -5.81
C TYR A 114 -12.92 35.10 -6.10
N SER A 115 -13.65 34.28 -6.87
CA SER A 115 -15.06 34.54 -7.17
C SER A 115 -15.93 34.54 -5.91
N ASP A 116 -15.84 33.48 -5.10
CA ASP A 116 -16.60 33.39 -3.85
C ASP A 116 -16.14 34.44 -2.82
N GLY A 117 -14.84 34.75 -2.76
CA GLY A 117 -14.29 35.79 -1.90
C GLY A 117 -14.81 37.19 -2.24
N ALA A 118 -14.85 37.54 -3.53
CA ALA A 118 -15.42 38.79 -3.99
C ALA A 118 -16.92 38.88 -3.66
N MET A 119 -17.68 37.81 -3.91
CA MET A 119 -19.11 37.75 -3.57
C MET A 119 -19.35 37.87 -2.06
N PHE A 120 -18.54 37.22 -1.22
CA PHE A 120 -18.61 37.34 0.23
C PHE A 120 -18.44 38.80 0.69
N LEU A 121 -17.39 39.48 0.20
CA LEU A 121 -17.11 40.87 0.59
C LEU A 121 -18.20 41.83 0.11
N ILE A 122 -18.65 41.69 -1.14
CA ILE A 122 -19.67 42.57 -1.74
C ILE A 122 -21.02 42.36 -1.04
N LEU A 123 -21.50 41.11 -0.97
CA LEU A 123 -22.78 40.80 -0.34
C LEU A 123 -22.76 41.14 1.15
N GLY A 124 -21.66 40.82 1.85
CA GLY A 124 -21.49 41.13 3.27
C GLY A 124 -21.50 42.63 3.53
N GLY A 125 -20.73 43.42 2.77
CA GLY A 125 -20.68 44.87 2.92
C GLY A 125 -22.02 45.54 2.64
N LEU A 126 -22.69 45.16 1.54
CA LEU A 126 -24.01 45.70 1.16
C LEU A 126 -25.09 45.33 2.18
N LEU A 127 -25.12 44.08 2.65
CA LEU A 127 -26.08 43.64 3.66
C LEU A 127 -25.82 44.30 5.02
N TYR A 128 -24.55 44.46 5.41
CA TYR A 128 -24.16 45.15 6.64
C TYR A 128 -24.61 46.62 6.65
N GLY A 129 -24.42 47.32 5.52
CA GLY A 129 -24.86 48.70 5.33
C GLY A 129 -26.38 48.86 5.28
N ALA A 130 -27.10 47.85 4.82
CA ALA A 130 -28.57 47.85 4.73
C ALA A 130 -29.29 47.42 6.02
N MET A 131 -28.64 46.62 6.88
CA MET A 131 -29.27 46.01 8.05
C MET A 131 -29.21 46.90 9.30
N PRO A 132 -30.32 47.01 10.06
CA PRO A 132 -30.34 47.54 11.41
C PRO A 132 -29.32 46.85 12.33
N SER A 133 -28.82 47.55 13.35
CA SER A 133 -27.75 47.03 14.22
C SER A 133 -28.15 45.76 14.99
N ASP A 134 -29.42 45.61 15.35
CA ASP A 134 -30.01 44.43 16.00
C ASP A 134 -30.16 43.22 15.05
N GLN A 135 -30.05 43.43 13.74
CA GLN A 135 -30.12 42.39 12.70
C GLN A 135 -28.78 42.15 12.00
N ARG A 136 -27.69 42.69 12.55
CA ARG A 136 -26.32 42.41 12.10
C ARG A 136 -25.80 41.08 12.68
N PRO A 137 -24.76 40.47 12.09
CA PRO A 137 -24.35 39.10 12.42
C PRO A 137 -24.10 38.89 13.91
N TRP A 138 -23.39 39.81 14.56
CA TRP A 138 -23.07 39.70 15.99
C TRP A 138 -24.32 39.68 16.88
N ALA A 139 -25.27 40.60 16.64
CA ALA A 139 -26.52 40.66 17.39
C ALA A 139 -27.37 39.40 17.19
N LEU A 140 -27.43 38.88 15.96
CA LEU A 140 -28.13 37.64 15.63
C LEU A 140 -27.46 36.41 16.26
N ILE A 141 -26.12 36.36 16.29
CA ILE A 141 -25.36 35.29 16.95
C ILE A 141 -25.65 35.29 18.46
N VAL A 142 -25.57 36.45 19.11
CA VAL A 142 -25.87 36.58 20.55
C VAL A 142 -27.30 36.14 20.83
N ALA A 143 -28.28 36.63 20.06
CA ALA A 143 -29.69 36.23 20.22
C ALA A 143 -29.91 34.73 19.99
N GLY A 144 -29.21 34.13 19.03
CA GLY A 144 -29.24 32.71 18.73
C GLY A 144 -28.63 31.86 19.86
N LEU A 145 -27.48 32.27 20.39
CA LEU A 145 -26.82 31.63 21.53
C LEU A 145 -27.68 31.73 22.80
N ASP A 146 -28.31 32.87 23.05
CA ASP A 146 -29.26 33.03 24.15
C ASP A 146 -30.50 32.16 23.98
N GLY A 147 -30.98 32.00 22.75
CA GLY A 147 -32.08 31.09 22.41
C GLY A 147 -31.68 29.63 22.63
N LEU A 148 -30.49 29.23 22.17
CA LEU A 148 -29.92 27.90 22.37
C LEU A 148 -29.76 27.61 23.87
N TRP A 149 -29.23 28.55 24.64
CA TRP A 149 -29.04 28.44 26.08
C TRP A 149 -30.36 28.32 26.84
N ARG A 150 -31.38 29.08 26.44
CA ARG A 150 -32.75 28.92 26.96
C ARG A 150 -33.32 27.54 26.62
N CYS A 151 -33.11 27.06 25.40
CA CYS A 151 -33.53 25.72 24.98
C CYS A 151 -32.81 24.61 25.78
N LEU A 152 -31.51 24.75 26.00
CA LEU A 152 -30.69 23.87 26.84
C LEU A 152 -31.14 23.89 28.30
N LYS A 153 -31.40 25.05 28.88
CA LYS A 153 -31.98 25.15 30.23
C LYS A 153 -33.37 24.51 30.31
N ALA A 154 -34.21 24.72 29.30
CA ALA A 154 -35.53 24.10 29.22
C ALA A 154 -35.45 22.58 29.01
N SER A 155 -34.45 22.07 28.29
CA SER A 155 -34.23 20.64 28.10
C SER A 155 -33.66 19.98 29.36
N LEU A 156 -33.01 20.74 30.24
CA LEU A 156 -32.50 20.28 31.54
C LEU A 156 -33.51 20.40 32.69
N THR A 157 -34.73 20.90 32.44
CA THR A 157 -35.78 21.11 33.48
C THR A 157 -37.11 20.47 33.08
N GLY A 158 -37.96 20.13 34.07
CA GLY A 158 -39.29 19.57 33.83
C GLY A 158 -39.32 18.18 33.15
N PRO A 159 -40.44 17.80 32.49
CA PRO A 159 -40.62 16.47 31.88
C PRO A 159 -39.68 16.20 30.69
N ARG A 160 -39.14 17.24 30.04
CA ARG A 160 -38.18 17.10 28.93
C ARG A 160 -36.80 16.63 29.37
N ARG A 161 -36.43 16.84 30.64
CA ARG A 161 -35.16 16.39 31.23
C ARG A 161 -34.93 14.89 31.09
N LYS A 162 -35.97 14.08 31.29
CA LYS A 162 -35.87 12.62 31.15
C LYS A 162 -35.55 12.21 29.72
N VAL A 163 -36.22 12.82 28.74
CA VAL A 163 -35.98 12.56 27.31
C VAL A 163 -34.57 12.99 26.91
N SER A 164 -34.15 14.20 27.31
CA SER A 164 -32.80 14.70 27.01
C SER A 164 -31.71 13.85 27.64
N LEU A 165 -31.93 13.34 28.86
CA LEU A 165 -30.98 12.44 29.53
C LEU A 165 -30.91 11.08 28.82
N VAL A 166 -32.05 10.51 28.40
CA VAL A 166 -32.07 9.26 27.61
C VAL A 166 -31.34 9.45 26.28
N VAL A 167 -31.61 10.53 25.54
CA VAL A 167 -30.93 10.81 24.27
C VAL A 167 -29.42 10.97 24.49
N ALA A 168 -29.01 11.72 25.51
CA ALA A 168 -27.59 11.89 25.83
C ALA A 168 -26.92 10.56 26.18
N LEU A 169 -27.57 9.70 26.97
CA LEU A 169 -27.06 8.36 27.30
C LEU A 169 -26.97 7.46 26.07
N VAL A 170 -27.95 7.49 25.16
CA VAL A 170 -27.91 6.70 23.92
C VAL A 170 -26.79 7.19 23.02
N VAL A 171 -26.64 8.51 22.82
CA VAL A 171 -25.55 9.08 22.02
C VAL A 171 -24.19 8.75 22.64
N ALA A 172 -24.06 8.85 23.96
CA ALA A 172 -22.84 8.48 24.67
C ALA A 172 -22.54 6.98 24.52
N PHE A 173 -23.55 6.11 24.66
CA PHE A 173 -23.40 4.67 24.47
C PHE A 173 -22.95 4.33 23.05
N VAL A 174 -23.63 4.85 22.03
CA VAL A 174 -23.24 4.65 20.62
C VAL A 174 -21.83 5.20 20.37
N GLY A 175 -21.49 6.37 20.92
CA GLY A 175 -20.17 6.97 20.80
C GLY A 175 -19.06 6.10 21.42
N VAL A 176 -19.29 5.61 22.64
CA VAL A 176 -18.35 4.72 23.34
C VAL A 176 -18.21 3.40 22.61
N GLU A 177 -19.30 2.76 22.20
CA GLU A 177 -19.24 1.49 21.46
C GLU A 177 -18.56 1.65 20.10
N THR A 178 -18.82 2.75 19.39
CA THR A 178 -18.13 3.04 18.13
C THR A 178 -16.64 3.26 18.36
N TRP A 179 -16.26 4.01 19.39
CA TRP A 179 -14.86 4.18 19.77
C TRP A 179 -14.20 2.85 20.09
N VAL A 180 -14.81 2.04 20.96
CA VAL A 180 -14.28 0.74 21.41
C VAL A 180 -14.12 -0.23 20.24
N ASN A 181 -15.11 -0.33 19.36
CA ASN A 181 -15.11 -1.34 18.30
C ASN A 181 -14.38 -0.90 17.02
N LEU A 182 -14.14 0.40 16.79
CA LEU A 182 -13.53 0.88 15.53
C LEU A 182 -12.25 1.72 15.69
N PHE A 183 -12.04 2.39 16.84
CA PHE A 183 -10.99 3.41 16.96
C PHE A 183 -10.02 3.20 18.13
N ARG A 184 -10.41 2.43 19.14
CA ARG A 184 -9.59 2.21 20.34
C ARG A 184 -8.34 1.40 20.00
N GLU A 185 -7.19 2.04 20.07
CA GLU A 185 -5.90 1.35 19.95
C GLU A 185 -5.58 0.55 21.22
N ILE A 186 -5.14 -0.69 21.04
CA ILE A 186 -4.61 -1.54 22.10
C ILE A 186 -3.14 -1.81 21.78
N PRO A 187 -2.20 -1.33 22.61
CA PRO A 187 -0.77 -1.57 22.41
C PRO A 187 -0.47 -3.07 22.37
N GLN A 188 0.40 -3.48 21.45
CA GLN A 188 0.88 -4.86 21.40
C GLN A 188 1.89 -5.09 22.54
N PRO A 189 1.90 -6.30 23.14
CA PRO A 189 2.96 -6.69 24.06
C PRO A 189 4.33 -6.62 23.38
N ALA A 190 5.33 -6.15 24.10
CA ALA A 190 6.70 -6.13 23.60
C ALA A 190 7.21 -7.56 23.39
N LEU A 191 7.75 -7.84 22.20
CA LEU A 191 8.42 -9.09 21.88
C LEU A 191 9.84 -9.11 22.47
N GLN A 192 10.22 -10.26 23.05
CA GLN A 192 11.44 -10.40 23.84
C GLN A 192 12.69 -10.42 22.96
N SER A 193 12.69 -11.20 21.87
CA SER A 193 13.84 -11.32 20.97
C SER A 193 13.68 -10.48 19.69
N ASP A 194 14.79 -10.05 19.11
CA ASP A 194 14.78 -9.32 17.82
C ASP A 194 14.33 -10.21 16.66
N VAL A 195 14.57 -11.53 16.75
CA VAL A 195 14.09 -12.51 15.78
C VAL A 195 12.56 -12.60 15.81
N ASP A 196 11.96 -12.71 17.00
CA ASP A 196 10.49 -12.74 17.11
C ASP A 196 9.89 -11.39 16.71
N HIS A 197 10.56 -10.29 17.06
CA HIS A 197 10.17 -8.96 16.63
C HIS A 197 10.17 -8.84 15.10
N PHE A 198 11.23 -9.28 14.43
CA PHE A 198 11.28 -9.35 12.97
C PHE A 198 10.12 -10.17 12.38
N LYS A 199 9.81 -11.32 12.98
CA LYS A 199 8.78 -12.24 12.48
C LYS A 199 7.35 -11.76 12.71
N TYR A 200 7.06 -11.13 13.85
CA TYR A 200 5.69 -10.92 14.34
C TYR A 200 5.35 -9.50 14.81
N ALA A 201 6.29 -8.56 14.83
CA ALA A 201 5.99 -7.17 15.18
C ALA A 201 5.32 -6.43 14.02
N PRO A 202 4.34 -5.56 14.30
CA PRO A 202 3.75 -4.68 13.30
C PRO A 202 4.75 -3.62 12.87
N ILE A 203 4.79 -3.31 11.57
CA ILE A 203 5.60 -2.19 11.03
C ILE A 203 4.77 -0.92 10.85
N GLY A 204 3.44 -1.05 10.92
CA GLY A 204 2.50 0.04 10.91
C GLY A 204 1.83 0.26 9.55
N LEU A 205 0.97 -0.68 9.10
CA LEU A 205 0.24 -0.51 7.84
C LEU A 205 -1.00 0.40 7.98
N GLY A 206 -1.38 1.05 6.88
CA GLY A 206 -2.64 1.78 6.77
C GLY A 206 -3.84 0.86 6.95
N GLN A 207 -5.00 1.41 7.34
CA GLN A 207 -6.20 0.61 7.59
C GLN A 207 -6.64 -0.26 6.40
N ASP A 208 -6.55 0.28 5.18
CA ASP A 208 -6.90 -0.42 3.94
C ASP A 208 -5.97 -1.60 3.60
N SER A 209 -4.82 -1.71 4.28
CA SER A 209 -3.80 -2.75 4.07
C SER A 209 -3.75 -3.77 5.21
N ARG A 210 -4.71 -3.71 6.13
CA ARG A 210 -4.89 -4.67 7.23
C ARG A 210 -6.12 -5.52 6.97
N ILE A 211 -6.07 -6.78 7.41
CA ILE A 211 -7.22 -7.70 7.32
C ILE A 211 -7.72 -7.96 8.75
N PRO A 212 -9.02 -7.82 9.05
CA PRO A 212 -9.53 -8.20 10.36
C PRO A 212 -9.18 -9.65 10.68
N LEU A 213 -8.64 -9.92 11.87
CA LEU A 213 -8.06 -11.20 12.25
C LEU A 213 -9.06 -12.35 12.09
N TYR A 214 -10.30 -12.16 12.55
CA TYR A 214 -11.32 -13.20 12.45
C TYR A 214 -11.69 -13.49 11.00
N VAL A 215 -11.74 -12.45 10.15
CA VAL A 215 -11.96 -12.62 8.71
C VAL A 215 -10.80 -13.43 8.13
N PHE A 216 -9.56 -12.98 8.33
CA PHE A 216 -8.36 -13.71 7.88
C PHE A 216 -8.41 -15.19 8.29
N ASN A 217 -8.66 -15.50 9.55
CA ASN A 217 -8.64 -16.89 10.04
C ASN A 217 -9.72 -17.79 9.43
N VAL A 218 -10.85 -17.24 8.97
CA VAL A 218 -11.96 -18.05 8.41
C VAL A 218 -11.99 -18.09 6.90
N LEU A 219 -11.31 -17.17 6.20
CA LEU A 219 -11.36 -17.09 4.73
C LEU A 219 -11.01 -18.41 4.02
N PRO A 220 -9.99 -19.19 4.41
CA PRO A 220 -9.70 -20.47 3.76
C PRO A 220 -10.86 -21.48 3.80
N ARG A 221 -11.71 -21.41 4.83
CA ARG A 221 -12.92 -22.25 4.96
C ARG A 221 -14.11 -21.64 4.25
N ALA A 222 -14.36 -20.35 4.47
CA ALA A 222 -15.47 -19.63 3.83
C ALA A 222 -15.35 -19.66 2.29
N CYS A 223 -14.14 -19.65 1.77
CA CYS A 223 -13.87 -19.60 0.34
C CYS A 223 -13.04 -20.80 -0.14
N ALA A 224 -13.27 -21.98 0.44
CA ALA A 224 -12.56 -23.21 0.10
C ALA A 224 -12.54 -23.50 -1.41
N GLN A 225 -13.58 -23.11 -2.15
CA GLN A 225 -13.67 -23.30 -3.60
C GLN A 225 -12.62 -22.52 -4.41
N HIS A 226 -12.05 -21.46 -3.84
CA HIS A 226 -11.04 -20.61 -4.48
C HIS A 226 -9.60 -20.98 -4.07
N MET A 227 -9.42 -21.97 -3.19
CA MET A 227 -8.08 -22.37 -2.73
C MET A 227 -7.31 -23.11 -3.85
N PRO A 228 -6.02 -22.79 -4.09
CA PRO A 228 -5.24 -23.38 -5.18
C PRO A 228 -4.87 -24.86 -4.97
N LYS A 229 -5.03 -25.39 -3.75
CA LYS A 229 -4.83 -26.80 -3.38
C LYS A 229 -5.98 -27.22 -2.46
N GLN A 230 -6.29 -28.52 -2.40
CA GLN A 230 -7.30 -29.09 -1.48
C GLN A 230 -6.91 -28.99 0.02
N SER A 231 -5.88 -28.20 0.38
CA SER A 231 -5.52 -27.89 1.76
C SER A 231 -6.12 -26.55 2.19
N LEU A 232 -6.90 -26.57 3.28
CA LEU A 232 -7.63 -25.42 3.85
C LEU A 232 -6.74 -24.44 4.65
N GLY A 233 -5.45 -24.32 4.33
CA GLY A 233 -4.48 -23.53 5.09
C GLY A 233 -3.72 -22.50 4.26
N TRP A 234 -3.18 -21.48 4.92
CA TRP A 234 -2.39 -20.43 4.26
C TRP A 234 -1.08 -20.94 3.65
N GLN A 235 -0.57 -22.09 4.10
CA GLN A 235 0.57 -22.79 3.48
C GLN A 235 0.34 -23.10 1.99
N SER A 236 -0.91 -23.18 1.53
CA SER A 236 -1.26 -23.32 0.11
C SER A 236 -0.69 -22.18 -0.76
N PHE A 237 -0.48 -21.00 -0.17
CA PHE A 237 0.15 -19.83 -0.81
C PHE A 237 1.61 -19.63 -0.40
N GLY A 238 2.22 -20.59 0.29
CA GLY A 238 3.62 -20.53 0.70
C GLY A 238 3.90 -19.77 2.00
N PHE A 239 2.87 -19.43 2.79
CA PHE A 239 3.07 -18.88 4.12
C PHE A 239 3.83 -19.86 5.02
N VAL A 240 4.78 -19.34 5.79
CA VAL A 240 5.66 -20.11 6.68
C VAL A 240 5.09 -20.11 8.10
N TYR A 241 5.07 -21.27 8.73
CA TYR A 241 4.65 -21.43 10.13
C TYR A 241 5.78 -22.05 10.94
N GLU A 242 5.81 -21.71 12.23
CA GLU A 242 6.63 -22.39 13.22
C GLU A 242 5.78 -22.73 14.46
N GLY A 243 6.27 -23.67 15.27
CA GLY A 243 5.53 -24.15 16.44
C GLY A 243 5.33 -23.04 17.48
N GLY A 244 4.15 -23.03 18.12
CA GLY A 244 3.83 -22.09 19.21
C GLY A 244 3.19 -20.78 18.76
N HIS A 245 3.01 -20.55 17.45
CA HIS A 245 2.37 -19.36 16.90
C HIS A 245 1.13 -19.71 16.07
N ASP A 246 0.11 -18.87 16.14
CA ASP A 246 -1.17 -19.04 15.42
C ASP A 246 -1.26 -18.22 14.12
N LEU A 247 -0.33 -17.29 13.92
CA LEU A 247 -0.14 -16.56 12.67
C LEU A 247 1.13 -17.07 11.96
N PRO A 248 1.15 -17.04 10.62
CA PRO A 248 2.37 -17.32 9.88
C PRO A 248 3.42 -16.23 10.13
N ILE A 249 4.69 -16.61 10.02
CA ILE A 249 5.81 -15.66 10.03
C ILE A 249 5.56 -14.62 8.93
N GLY A 250 5.72 -13.34 9.28
CA GLY A 250 5.45 -12.25 8.35
C GLY A 250 4.11 -11.53 8.57
N LEU A 251 3.21 -12.10 9.39
CA LEU A 251 1.96 -11.47 9.75
C LEU A 251 1.93 -11.10 11.23
N ALA A 252 1.84 -9.80 11.47
CA ALA A 252 1.77 -9.21 12.79
C ALA A 252 0.34 -8.93 13.22
N ARG A 253 0.07 -9.05 14.52
CA ARG A 253 -1.23 -8.67 15.09
C ARG A 253 -1.22 -7.19 15.44
N ARG A 254 -2.29 -6.47 15.08
CA ARG A 254 -2.50 -5.07 15.45
C ARG A 254 -3.96 -4.84 15.78
N GLN A 255 -4.25 -4.15 16.88
CA GLN A 255 -5.61 -3.91 17.32
C GLN A 255 -5.93 -2.42 17.43
N ILE A 256 -6.79 -1.95 16.54
CA ILE A 256 -7.40 -0.62 16.55
C ILE A 256 -8.90 -0.83 16.35
N GLY A 257 -9.66 -0.70 17.43
CA GLY A 257 -11.03 -1.19 17.51
C GLY A 257 -11.06 -2.72 17.62
N TYR A 258 -10.93 -3.38 16.47
CA TYR A 258 -10.94 -4.83 16.32
C TYR A 258 -9.53 -5.39 16.05
N PRO A 259 -9.28 -6.67 16.38
CA PRO A 259 -8.01 -7.30 16.05
C PRO A 259 -7.86 -7.45 14.52
N SER A 260 -6.69 -7.11 14.01
CA SER A 260 -6.33 -7.21 12.60
C SER A 260 -4.95 -7.85 12.44
N VAL A 261 -4.69 -8.37 11.25
CA VAL A 261 -3.37 -8.83 10.80
C VAL A 261 -2.83 -7.86 9.77
N GLU A 262 -1.53 -7.58 9.86
CA GLU A 262 -0.80 -6.75 8.92
C GLU A 262 0.50 -7.44 8.51
N ALA A 263 0.89 -7.28 7.25
CA ALA A 263 2.16 -7.82 6.77
C ALA A 263 3.34 -7.01 7.30
N ASN A 264 4.44 -7.70 7.62
CA ASN A 264 5.73 -7.08 7.93
C ASN A 264 6.84 -7.62 7.00
N CYS A 265 8.08 -7.19 7.25
CA CYS A 265 9.25 -7.55 6.44
C CYS A 265 9.44 -9.08 6.28
N ALA A 266 9.15 -9.85 7.32
CA ALA A 266 9.40 -11.28 7.35
C ALA A 266 8.51 -12.08 6.39
N LEU A 267 7.40 -11.51 5.89
CA LEU A 267 6.54 -12.16 4.90
C LEU A 267 7.33 -12.48 3.63
N CYS A 268 8.07 -11.49 3.12
CA CYS A 268 8.86 -11.62 1.90
C CYS A 268 10.29 -12.10 2.17
N HIS A 269 10.77 -11.94 3.40
CA HIS A 269 12.15 -12.18 3.79
C HIS A 269 12.28 -13.28 4.86
N THR A 270 11.44 -14.32 4.76
CA THR A 270 11.65 -15.58 5.48
C THR A 270 11.55 -16.73 4.50
N GLY A 271 12.68 -17.37 4.23
CA GLY A 271 12.73 -18.59 3.45
C GLY A 271 12.45 -19.82 4.30
N GLN A 272 12.31 -20.96 3.64
CA GLN A 272 12.36 -22.25 4.31
C GLN A 272 12.92 -23.32 3.38
N TYR A 273 13.54 -24.34 3.96
CA TYR A 273 14.01 -25.51 3.23
C TYR A 273 13.71 -26.79 4.00
N ARG A 274 13.72 -27.91 3.29
CA ARG A 274 13.67 -29.26 3.81
C ARG A 274 14.85 -30.04 3.28
N LYS A 275 15.47 -30.84 4.14
CA LYS A 275 16.61 -31.68 3.76
C LYS A 275 16.16 -32.87 2.91
N SER A 276 14.94 -33.35 3.11
CA SER A 276 14.27 -34.39 2.35
C SER A 276 12.77 -34.14 2.31
N VAL A 277 12.05 -34.92 1.50
CA VAL A 277 10.60 -34.79 1.32
C VAL A 277 9.78 -35.02 2.60
N ASP A 278 10.34 -35.74 3.58
CA ASP A 278 9.66 -36.14 4.82
C ASP A 278 10.03 -35.27 6.03
N ASP A 279 11.00 -34.37 5.87
CA ASP A 279 11.40 -33.48 6.96
C ASP A 279 10.40 -32.35 7.19
N VAL A 280 10.38 -31.84 8.41
CA VAL A 280 9.69 -30.59 8.73
C VAL A 280 10.44 -29.42 8.07
N PRO A 281 9.76 -28.48 7.40
CA PRO A 281 10.40 -27.27 6.88
C PRO A 281 11.13 -26.51 7.99
N VAL A 282 12.33 -26.03 7.68
CA VAL A 282 13.14 -25.19 8.56
C VAL A 282 12.99 -23.74 8.10
N PRO A 283 12.27 -22.87 8.85
CA PRO A 283 12.22 -21.45 8.56
C PRO A 283 13.60 -20.82 8.75
N VAL A 284 13.97 -19.93 7.82
CA VAL A 284 15.21 -19.16 7.88
C VAL A 284 14.85 -17.67 7.77
N PRO A 285 14.84 -16.95 8.90
CA PRO A 285 14.65 -15.50 8.90
C PRO A 285 15.68 -14.82 8.00
N THR A 286 15.28 -13.73 7.36
CA THR A 286 16.09 -12.90 6.43
C THR A 286 16.48 -13.54 5.10
N ALA A 287 16.15 -14.83 4.87
CA ALA A 287 16.29 -15.50 3.59
C ALA A 287 15.14 -15.14 2.61
N PRO A 288 15.32 -15.31 1.29
CA PRO A 288 14.26 -15.18 0.30
C PRO A 288 13.06 -16.10 0.60
N ALA A 289 11.84 -15.55 0.60
CA ALA A 289 10.62 -16.36 0.72
C ALA A 289 10.28 -17.07 -0.60
N ALA A 290 11.11 -18.02 -1.04
CA ALA A 290 11.05 -18.70 -2.35
C ALA A 290 9.72 -19.42 -2.66
N LEU A 291 8.88 -19.65 -1.64
CA LEU A 291 7.60 -20.35 -1.74
C LEU A 291 6.39 -19.43 -1.73
N LEU A 292 6.54 -18.20 -1.25
CA LEU A 292 5.44 -17.25 -1.12
C LEU A 292 4.87 -16.91 -2.50
N ASN A 293 3.61 -17.24 -2.74
CA ASN A 293 2.88 -16.84 -3.94
C ASN A 293 1.91 -15.72 -3.60
N LEU A 294 2.45 -14.49 -3.53
CA LEU A 294 1.70 -13.31 -3.10
C LEU A 294 0.57 -12.95 -4.07
N GLU A 295 0.81 -13.06 -5.37
CA GLU A 295 -0.21 -12.83 -6.39
C GLU A 295 -1.38 -13.81 -6.25
N SER A 296 -1.11 -15.10 -6.10
CA SER A 296 -2.18 -16.09 -5.90
C SER A 296 -2.98 -15.83 -4.61
N PHE A 297 -2.30 -15.43 -3.53
CA PHE A 297 -2.98 -15.03 -2.30
C PHE A 297 -3.89 -13.80 -2.50
N GLN A 298 -3.40 -12.76 -3.17
CA GLN A 298 -4.20 -11.57 -3.49
C GLN A 298 -5.46 -11.93 -4.28
N TRP A 299 -5.30 -12.71 -5.36
CA TRP A 299 -6.43 -13.10 -6.21
C TRP A 299 -7.43 -14.01 -5.48
N PHE A 300 -6.98 -14.87 -4.57
CA PHE A 300 -7.87 -15.61 -3.68
C PHE A 300 -8.75 -14.67 -2.84
N LEU A 301 -8.17 -13.62 -2.22
CA LEU A 301 -8.93 -12.65 -1.45
C LEU A 301 -9.95 -11.92 -2.33
N TYR A 302 -9.56 -11.54 -3.54
CA TYR A 302 -10.40 -10.79 -4.49
C TYR A 302 -11.55 -11.62 -5.07
N ASP A 303 -11.31 -12.89 -5.33
CA ASP A 303 -12.33 -13.80 -5.86
C ASP A 303 -13.31 -14.21 -4.77
N CYS A 304 -12.80 -14.47 -3.56
CA CYS A 304 -13.64 -14.65 -2.37
C CYS A 304 -14.55 -13.42 -2.11
N ALA A 305 -14.01 -12.20 -2.14
CA ALA A 305 -14.78 -10.97 -1.95
C ALA A 305 -15.80 -10.69 -3.06
N GLY A 306 -15.60 -11.28 -4.25
CA GLY A 306 -16.50 -11.17 -5.39
C GLY A 306 -17.80 -11.96 -5.24
N GLU A 307 -17.88 -12.88 -4.27
CA GLU A 307 -19.06 -13.69 -4.03
C GLU A 307 -20.21 -12.83 -3.45
N PRO A 308 -21.45 -12.95 -3.97
CA PRO A 308 -22.58 -12.14 -3.53
C PRO A 308 -22.96 -12.40 -2.07
N ASP A 309 -22.65 -13.58 -1.54
CA ASP A 309 -22.94 -14.00 -0.17
C ASP A 309 -21.74 -13.87 0.78
N PHE A 310 -20.61 -13.28 0.34
CA PHE A 310 -19.34 -13.16 1.10
C PHE A 310 -19.56 -12.78 2.56
N THR A 311 -20.29 -11.69 2.82
CA THR A 311 -20.50 -11.21 4.19
C THR A 311 -21.22 -12.25 5.05
N SER A 312 -22.27 -12.87 4.53
CA SER A 312 -23.04 -13.87 5.28
C SER A 312 -22.22 -15.13 5.56
N ARG A 313 -21.43 -15.57 4.59
CA ARG A 313 -20.61 -16.77 4.67
C ARG A 313 -19.44 -16.60 5.64
N VAL A 314 -18.74 -15.46 5.56
CA VAL A 314 -17.68 -15.10 6.51
C VAL A 314 -18.23 -15.01 7.93
N MET A 315 -19.38 -14.34 8.13
CA MET A 315 -20.02 -14.28 9.45
C MET A 315 -20.41 -15.65 9.99
N GLN A 316 -20.90 -16.55 9.14
CA GLN A 316 -21.23 -17.93 9.55
C GLN A 316 -20.01 -18.69 10.05
N GLU A 317 -18.86 -18.56 9.38
CA GLU A 317 -17.62 -19.19 9.83
C GLU A 317 -17.04 -18.50 11.08
N ILE A 318 -17.17 -17.18 11.21
CA ILE A 318 -16.78 -16.47 12.43
C ILE A 318 -17.60 -16.96 13.63
N ASP A 319 -18.92 -17.05 13.50
CA ASP A 319 -19.83 -17.48 14.58
C ASP A 319 -19.57 -18.94 15.03
N LYS A 320 -18.97 -19.79 14.17
CA LYS A 320 -18.57 -21.17 14.52
C LYS A 320 -17.28 -21.24 15.35
N HIS A 321 -16.39 -20.27 15.20
CA HIS A 321 -15.04 -20.33 15.75
C HIS A 321 -14.76 -19.28 16.83
N TYR A 322 -15.58 -18.23 16.93
CA TYR A 322 -15.42 -17.13 17.87
C TYR A 322 -16.75 -16.81 18.55
N SER A 323 -16.68 -16.45 19.84
CA SER A 323 -17.83 -16.00 20.63
C SER A 323 -17.84 -14.47 20.73
N LEU A 324 -18.44 -13.80 19.75
CA LEU A 324 -18.53 -12.34 19.74
C LEU A 324 -19.64 -11.84 20.66
N GLY A 325 -19.42 -10.70 21.30
CA GLY A 325 -20.49 -10.00 22.04
C GLY A 325 -21.61 -9.52 21.09
N THR A 326 -22.81 -9.25 21.61
CA THR A 326 -23.95 -8.83 20.77
C THR A 326 -23.64 -7.57 19.96
N ILE A 327 -23.04 -6.55 20.57
CA ILE A 327 -22.69 -5.30 19.90
C ILE A 327 -21.53 -5.49 18.92
N GLU A 328 -20.48 -6.19 19.34
CA GLU A 328 -19.33 -6.54 18.49
C GLU A 328 -19.79 -7.28 17.22
N ARG A 329 -20.70 -8.24 17.35
CA ARG A 329 -21.27 -8.99 16.22
C ARG A 329 -22.01 -8.07 15.24
N LEU A 330 -22.70 -7.02 15.72
CA LEU A 330 -23.32 -6.02 14.85
C LEU A 330 -22.26 -5.22 14.07
N PHE A 331 -21.17 -4.80 14.73
CA PHE A 331 -20.06 -4.13 14.04
C PHE A 331 -19.41 -5.05 13.00
N TYR A 332 -19.17 -6.32 13.32
CA TYR A 332 -18.63 -7.27 12.35
C TYR A 332 -19.54 -7.45 11.14
N ARG A 333 -20.83 -7.70 11.38
CA ARG A 333 -21.82 -7.98 10.33
C ARG A 333 -22.10 -6.79 9.41
N PHE A 334 -22.21 -5.58 9.98
CA PHE A 334 -22.69 -4.40 9.24
C PHE A 334 -21.61 -3.39 8.88
N VAL A 335 -20.43 -3.47 9.49
CA VAL A 335 -19.34 -2.50 9.26
C VAL A 335 -18.06 -3.21 8.82
N ILE A 336 -17.47 -4.07 9.66
CA ILE A 336 -16.10 -4.57 9.47
C ILE A 336 -16.01 -5.52 8.27
N VAL A 337 -16.87 -6.55 8.19
CA VAL A 337 -16.86 -7.51 7.08
C VAL A 337 -17.24 -6.84 5.74
N PRO A 338 -18.31 -6.02 5.65
CA PRO A 338 -18.62 -5.28 4.42
C PRO A 338 -17.51 -4.30 4.00
N ALA A 339 -16.88 -3.59 4.94
CA ALA A 339 -15.75 -2.71 4.63
C ALA A 339 -14.56 -3.49 4.09
N THR A 340 -14.27 -4.68 4.66
CA THR A 340 -13.22 -5.57 4.18
C THR A 340 -13.52 -6.06 2.76
N GLN A 341 -14.77 -6.47 2.49
CA GLN A 341 -15.20 -6.86 1.14
C GLN A 341 -14.96 -5.73 0.14
N LYS A 342 -15.39 -4.51 0.48
CA LYS A 342 -15.20 -3.32 -0.36
C LYS A 342 -13.72 -3.02 -0.60
N ALA A 343 -12.88 -3.16 0.42
CA ALA A 343 -11.43 -2.96 0.30
C ALA A 343 -10.81 -3.97 -0.67
N PHE A 344 -11.14 -5.27 -0.54
CA PHE A 344 -10.68 -6.29 -1.48
C PHE A 344 -11.16 -6.05 -2.91
N LEU A 345 -12.41 -5.64 -3.12
CA LEU A 345 -12.93 -5.32 -4.46
C LEU A 345 -12.27 -4.07 -5.06
N LYS A 346 -11.96 -3.06 -4.24
CA LYS A 346 -11.18 -1.88 -4.67
C LYS A 346 -9.77 -2.30 -5.09
N GLN A 347 -9.10 -3.12 -4.30
CA GLN A 347 -7.78 -3.66 -4.65
C GLN A 347 -7.84 -4.51 -5.92
N LYS A 348 -8.86 -5.36 -6.10
CA LYS A 348 -9.08 -6.14 -7.34
C LYS A 348 -9.05 -5.25 -8.59
N GLN A 349 -9.69 -4.08 -8.54
CA GLN A 349 -9.67 -3.12 -9.63
C GLN A 349 -8.28 -2.47 -9.81
N GLN A 350 -7.64 -2.06 -8.71
CA GLN A 350 -6.31 -1.43 -8.72
C GLN A 350 -5.20 -2.36 -9.23
N TYR A 351 -5.34 -3.67 -9.01
CA TYR A 351 -4.36 -4.70 -9.39
C TYR A 351 -4.74 -5.48 -10.65
N ALA A 352 -5.81 -5.10 -11.36
CA ALA A 352 -6.26 -5.79 -12.57
C ALA A 352 -5.18 -5.89 -13.67
N TRP A 353 -4.24 -4.94 -13.70
CA TRP A 353 -3.10 -4.94 -14.62
C TRP A 353 -2.20 -6.19 -14.48
N GLN A 354 -2.17 -6.84 -13.32
CA GLN A 354 -1.40 -8.07 -13.11
C GLN A 354 -1.83 -9.19 -14.08
N LYS A 355 -3.13 -9.29 -14.38
CA LYS A 355 -3.67 -10.28 -15.33
C LYS A 355 -3.22 -10.05 -16.79
N LEU A 356 -2.61 -8.91 -17.08
CA LEU A 356 -2.09 -8.55 -18.40
C LEU A 356 -0.58 -8.81 -18.52
N ARG A 357 0.04 -9.40 -17.48
CA ARG A 357 1.46 -9.77 -17.43
C ARG A 357 1.62 -11.26 -17.15
N PRO A 358 2.80 -11.85 -17.40
CA PRO A 358 3.11 -13.20 -16.95
C PRO A 358 2.92 -13.33 -15.43
N GLU A 359 2.38 -14.47 -14.99
CA GLU A 359 2.18 -14.74 -13.56
C GLU A 359 3.52 -14.69 -12.80
N GLN A 360 3.48 -14.03 -11.64
CA GLN A 360 4.63 -13.83 -10.76
C GLN A 360 5.02 -15.15 -10.10
N GLY A 361 4.06 -15.95 -9.64
CA GLY A 361 4.32 -17.25 -9.02
C GLY A 361 5.15 -17.19 -7.73
N PRO A 362 5.57 -18.36 -7.19
CA PRO A 362 6.23 -18.46 -5.89
C PRO A 362 7.60 -17.77 -5.84
N GLY A 363 7.85 -16.99 -4.79
CA GLY A 363 9.14 -16.34 -4.50
C GLY A 363 9.40 -15.05 -5.25
N ARG A 364 8.40 -14.51 -5.95
CA ARG A 364 8.56 -13.31 -6.77
C ARG A 364 7.43 -12.32 -6.55
N THR A 365 7.74 -11.04 -6.79
CA THR A 365 6.76 -9.96 -6.77
C THR A 365 7.13 -8.85 -7.76
N ASP A 366 6.14 -8.14 -8.29
CA ASP A 366 6.36 -6.87 -8.97
C ASP A 366 6.66 -5.77 -7.96
N THR A 367 7.85 -5.16 -8.03
CA THR A 367 8.32 -4.23 -6.98
C THR A 367 7.89 -2.79 -7.17
N PHE A 368 7.55 -2.35 -8.39
CA PHE A 368 7.35 -0.92 -8.65
C PHE A 368 6.08 -0.56 -9.40
N ASN A 369 5.45 -1.48 -10.14
CA ASN A 369 4.14 -1.19 -10.72
C ASN A 369 3.06 -0.91 -9.65
N PRO A 370 3.01 -1.61 -8.50
CA PRO A 370 2.11 -1.23 -7.41
C PRO A 370 2.34 0.21 -6.94
N THR A 371 3.60 0.61 -6.73
CA THR A 371 3.93 1.98 -6.31
C THR A 371 3.61 3.02 -7.38
N LYS A 372 3.93 2.75 -8.66
CA LYS A 372 3.60 3.63 -9.78
C LYS A 372 2.08 3.84 -9.88
N ILE A 373 1.32 2.77 -9.96
CA ILE A 373 -0.11 2.83 -10.31
C ILE A 373 -0.96 3.17 -9.09
N VAL A 374 -0.73 2.50 -7.96
CA VAL A 374 -1.61 2.59 -6.78
C VAL A 374 -1.26 3.79 -5.90
N ILE A 375 0.04 4.09 -5.74
CA ILE A 375 0.49 5.15 -4.83
C ILE A 375 0.66 6.48 -5.57
N PHE A 376 1.38 6.49 -6.69
CA PHE A 376 1.67 7.72 -7.43
C PHE A 376 0.71 8.02 -8.59
N GLY A 377 -0.26 7.14 -8.87
CA GLY A 377 -1.32 7.37 -9.85
C GLY A 377 -0.83 7.44 -11.31
N PHE A 378 0.27 6.75 -11.64
CA PHE A 378 0.71 6.63 -13.02
C PHE A 378 -0.30 5.80 -13.83
N PRO A 379 -0.45 6.09 -15.14
CA PRO A 379 -1.11 5.15 -16.04
C PRO A 379 -0.33 3.84 -16.11
N ASP A 380 -1.01 2.74 -16.42
CA ASP A 380 -0.35 1.47 -16.73
C ASP A 380 0.48 1.63 -18.02
N ASP A 381 1.80 1.53 -17.89
CA ASP A 381 2.78 1.68 -18.97
C ASP A 381 3.19 0.35 -19.60
N SER A 382 2.48 -0.74 -19.29
CA SER A 382 2.75 -2.08 -19.82
C SER A 382 4.07 -2.73 -19.38
N THR A 383 4.83 -2.09 -18.48
CA THR A 383 6.11 -2.64 -18.01
C THR A 383 5.92 -3.82 -17.04
N ILE A 384 6.95 -4.65 -16.89
CA ILE A 384 6.99 -5.78 -15.95
C ILE A 384 8.07 -5.51 -14.92
N GLY A 385 7.71 -5.43 -13.64
CA GLY A 385 8.65 -5.22 -12.53
C GLY A 385 8.89 -6.46 -11.69
N THR A 386 8.53 -7.65 -12.19
CA THR A 386 8.61 -8.91 -11.42
C THR A 386 10.05 -9.32 -11.17
N VAL A 387 10.39 -9.54 -9.91
CA VAL A 387 11.72 -9.97 -9.45
C VAL A 387 11.60 -11.04 -8.38
N ASP A 388 12.69 -11.77 -8.17
CA ASP A 388 12.87 -12.63 -7.01
C ASP A 388 13.00 -11.82 -5.72
N LEU A 389 12.45 -12.36 -4.63
CA LEU A 389 12.55 -11.75 -3.31
C LEU A 389 13.99 -11.84 -2.81
N PRO A 390 14.66 -10.73 -2.44
CA PRO A 390 16.05 -10.79 -2.04
C PRO A 390 16.18 -11.24 -0.57
N GLN A 391 17.40 -11.66 -0.21
CA GLN A 391 17.80 -11.77 1.19
C GLN A 391 18.04 -10.37 1.81
N ILE A 392 17.97 -10.29 3.14
CA ILE A 392 18.20 -9.03 3.89
C ILE A 392 19.16 -9.18 5.09
N TRP A 393 19.98 -10.23 5.14
CA TRP A 393 21.09 -10.33 6.10
C TRP A 393 22.28 -9.44 5.69
N ASN A 394 23.25 -9.28 6.58
CA ASN A 394 24.47 -8.50 6.38
C ASN A 394 24.18 -7.09 5.83
N GLN A 395 23.30 -6.32 6.46
CA GLN A 395 22.97 -4.98 5.94
C GLN A 395 24.07 -3.96 6.21
N LYS A 396 24.87 -4.12 7.26
CA LYS A 396 25.97 -3.20 7.61
C LYS A 396 26.96 -2.98 6.45
N PRO A 397 27.55 -4.02 5.83
CA PRO A 397 28.45 -3.82 4.70
C PRO A 397 27.75 -3.31 3.42
N ARG A 398 26.42 -3.23 3.38
CA ARG A 398 25.64 -2.73 2.24
C ARG A 398 25.30 -1.24 2.34
N GLU A 399 25.55 -0.60 3.47
CA GLU A 399 25.31 0.85 3.66
C GLU A 399 26.08 1.72 2.64
N SER A 400 27.20 1.23 2.10
CA SER A 400 28.03 1.92 1.09
C SER A 400 27.74 1.50 -0.36
N MET A 401 26.67 0.74 -0.59
CA MET A 401 26.33 0.15 -1.89
C MET A 401 25.11 0.80 -2.54
N TYR A 402 24.95 0.57 -3.85
CA TYR A 402 23.66 0.74 -4.51
C TYR A 402 22.78 -0.49 -4.31
N LEU A 403 21.63 -0.24 -3.72
CA LEU A 403 20.62 -1.17 -3.24
C LEU A 403 19.55 -1.43 -4.32
N HIS A 404 18.68 -2.41 -4.06
CA HIS A 404 17.81 -3.07 -5.03
C HIS A 404 18.56 -3.76 -6.17
N TRP A 405 17.85 -4.59 -6.92
CA TRP A 405 18.41 -5.35 -8.04
C TRP A 405 19.08 -4.45 -9.09
N ASP A 406 18.50 -3.29 -9.36
CA ASP A 406 18.93 -2.31 -10.37
C ASP A 406 19.87 -1.22 -9.84
N GLY A 407 20.27 -1.26 -8.57
CA GLY A 407 21.19 -0.27 -7.99
C GLY A 407 20.62 1.16 -7.99
N ASN A 408 19.32 1.27 -7.78
CA ASN A 408 18.55 2.49 -8.00
C ASN A 408 18.45 3.40 -6.77
N ASN A 409 19.00 3.01 -5.62
CA ASN A 409 19.00 3.80 -4.40
C ASN A 409 20.27 3.46 -3.57
N ASN A 410 20.91 4.42 -2.93
CA ASN A 410 22.09 4.21 -2.07
C ASN A 410 21.90 4.68 -0.63
N ASP A 411 20.66 4.84 -0.18
CA ASP A 411 20.30 5.14 1.19
C ASP A 411 19.42 4.01 1.74
N ILE A 412 19.95 3.29 2.74
CA ILE A 412 19.25 2.13 3.30
C ILE A 412 17.96 2.51 4.04
N HIS A 413 17.89 3.70 4.64
CA HIS A 413 16.71 4.17 5.33
C HIS A 413 15.60 4.48 4.32
N GLU A 414 15.93 5.21 3.26
CA GLU A 414 14.99 5.50 2.17
C GLU A 414 14.46 4.22 1.53
N ARG A 415 15.35 3.29 1.18
CA ARG A 415 14.99 1.97 0.63
C ARG A 415 13.99 1.24 1.52
N ASN A 416 14.26 1.21 2.82
CA ASN A 416 13.42 0.50 3.78
C ASN A 416 12.02 1.09 3.87
N TYR A 417 11.90 2.41 4.03
CA TYR A 417 10.59 3.06 4.08
C TYR A 417 9.84 2.96 2.76
N ALA A 418 10.52 3.01 1.62
CA ALA A 418 9.88 2.79 0.31
C ALA A 418 9.34 1.36 0.17
N ALA A 419 10.06 0.35 0.66
CA ALA A 419 9.56 -1.02 0.70
C ALA A 419 8.35 -1.17 1.63
N ALA A 420 8.36 -0.54 2.80
CA ALA A 420 7.21 -0.49 3.70
C ALA A 420 6.00 0.22 3.05
N MET A 421 6.26 1.29 2.29
CA MET A 421 5.23 2.01 1.54
C MET A 421 4.55 1.12 0.49
N ALA A 422 5.34 0.31 -0.22
CA ALA A 422 4.84 -0.59 -1.26
C ALA A 422 3.88 -1.67 -0.73
N VAL A 423 4.02 -2.06 0.55
CA VAL A 423 3.11 -3.01 1.22
C VAL A 423 1.98 -2.33 2.01
N GLY A 424 1.91 -1.00 2.00
CA GLY A 424 0.78 -0.23 2.54
C GLY A 424 1.04 0.58 3.81
N ALA A 425 2.30 0.75 4.23
CA ALA A 425 2.63 1.71 5.29
C ALA A 425 2.50 3.14 4.79
N THR A 426 1.98 4.03 5.62
CA THR A 426 1.90 5.48 5.35
C THR A 426 2.70 6.26 6.39
N PRO A 427 3.03 7.54 6.12
CA PRO A 427 3.69 8.38 7.12
C PRO A 427 2.95 8.48 8.46
N GLN A 428 1.61 8.33 8.44
CA GLN A 428 0.77 8.39 9.63
C GLN A 428 0.57 7.04 10.33
N SER A 429 0.74 5.92 9.61
CA SER A 429 0.45 4.59 10.16
C SER A 429 1.66 3.84 10.65
N VAL A 430 2.83 4.14 10.08
CA VAL A 430 4.11 3.45 10.34
C VAL A 430 4.47 3.55 11.82
N LEU A 431 5.18 2.55 12.33
CA LEU A 431 5.67 2.50 13.70
C LEU A 431 7.21 2.61 13.69
N PRO A 432 7.79 3.82 13.76
CA PRO A 432 9.23 4.01 13.56
C PRO A 432 10.10 3.25 14.56
N ALA A 433 9.64 3.07 15.81
CA ALA A 433 10.37 2.34 16.83
C ALA A 433 10.48 0.83 16.50
N GLU A 434 9.35 0.20 16.15
CA GLU A 434 9.30 -1.20 15.73
C GLU A 434 10.13 -1.40 14.45
N PHE A 435 9.95 -0.49 13.49
CA PHE A 435 10.70 -0.51 12.23
C PHE A 435 12.21 -0.40 12.47
N LYS A 436 12.63 0.54 13.32
CA LYS A 436 14.05 0.75 13.65
C LYS A 436 14.67 -0.48 14.30
N ARG A 437 13.97 -1.11 15.25
CA ARG A 437 14.47 -2.32 15.93
C ARG A 437 14.77 -3.45 14.94
N VAL A 438 13.88 -3.67 13.96
CA VAL A 438 14.14 -4.61 12.88
C VAL A 438 15.37 -4.19 12.07
N THR A 439 15.42 -2.93 11.60
CA THR A 439 16.52 -2.50 10.73
C THR A 439 17.88 -2.50 11.42
N ASP A 440 17.94 -2.21 12.72
CA ASP A 440 19.16 -2.27 13.52
C ASP A 440 19.66 -3.72 13.63
N TRP A 441 18.77 -4.67 13.92
CA TRP A 441 19.12 -6.09 14.02
C TRP A 441 19.67 -6.64 12.69
N LEU A 442 19.10 -6.22 11.56
CA LEU A 442 19.52 -6.65 10.22
C LEU A 442 20.93 -6.17 9.82
N LEU A 443 21.47 -5.14 10.50
CA LEU A 443 22.82 -4.65 10.21
C LEU A 443 23.86 -5.77 10.36
N ASP A 444 23.79 -6.50 11.47
CA ASP A 444 24.81 -7.48 11.86
C ASP A 444 24.32 -8.94 11.77
N HIS A 445 23.04 -9.18 11.47
CA HIS A 445 22.52 -10.54 11.30
C HIS A 445 23.13 -11.23 10.07
N GLN A 446 23.68 -12.43 10.25
CA GLN A 446 24.40 -13.19 9.22
C GLN A 446 23.57 -14.35 8.65
N PRO A 447 23.82 -14.77 7.41
CA PRO A 447 23.19 -15.98 6.85
C PRO A 447 23.55 -17.24 7.65
N PRO A 448 22.69 -18.27 7.62
CA PRO A 448 23.03 -19.57 8.17
C PRO A 448 24.16 -20.24 7.38
N LYS A 449 25.02 -20.97 8.09
CA LYS A 449 26.01 -21.86 7.48
C LYS A 449 25.33 -23.03 6.77
N TRP A 450 26.05 -23.64 5.82
CA TRP A 450 25.65 -24.87 5.14
C TRP A 450 25.25 -25.99 6.14
N PRO A 451 23.99 -26.45 6.14
CA PRO A 451 23.46 -27.36 7.17
C PRO A 451 23.48 -28.85 6.78
N PHE A 452 24.10 -29.21 5.65
CA PHE A 452 24.00 -30.56 5.05
C PHE A 452 25.24 -31.45 5.25
N GLY A 453 26.13 -31.09 6.17
CA GLY A 453 27.33 -31.87 6.50
C GLY A 453 28.62 -31.14 6.14
N GLU A 454 29.74 -31.83 6.31
CA GLU A 454 31.06 -31.31 5.97
C GLU A 454 31.24 -31.22 4.45
N LEU A 455 31.99 -30.20 4.02
CA LEU A 455 32.37 -29.95 2.64
C LEU A 455 33.78 -30.49 2.39
N ASP A 456 34.08 -30.88 1.15
CA ASP A 456 35.41 -31.38 0.80
C ASP A 456 36.45 -30.23 0.88
N PRO A 457 37.40 -30.27 1.83
CA PRO A 457 38.32 -29.16 2.05
C PRO A 457 39.30 -28.94 0.90
N VAL A 458 39.56 -29.96 0.07
CA VAL A 458 40.41 -29.81 -1.13
C VAL A 458 39.64 -29.07 -2.21
N ARG A 459 38.38 -29.47 -2.45
CA ARG A 459 37.50 -28.80 -3.41
C ARG A 459 37.23 -27.35 -3.00
N VAL A 460 36.95 -27.10 -1.72
CA VAL A 460 36.75 -25.73 -1.18
C VAL A 460 37.96 -24.84 -1.48
N ARG A 461 39.20 -25.29 -1.26
CA ARG A 461 40.40 -24.49 -1.56
C ARG A 461 40.59 -24.21 -3.06
N ARG A 462 40.31 -25.20 -3.91
CA ARG A 462 40.36 -25.00 -5.38
C ARG A 462 39.27 -24.04 -5.84
N GLY A 463 38.06 -24.21 -5.33
CA GLY A 463 36.90 -23.35 -5.57
C GLY A 463 37.12 -21.91 -5.11
N GLU A 464 37.76 -21.72 -3.95
CA GLU A 464 38.13 -20.39 -3.45
C GLU A 464 39.04 -19.67 -4.46
N SER A 465 40.06 -20.36 -4.97
CA SER A 465 40.98 -19.79 -5.96
C SER A 465 40.25 -19.37 -7.24
N LEU A 466 39.33 -20.21 -7.72
CA LEU A 466 38.47 -19.91 -8.87
C LEU A 466 37.55 -18.72 -8.59
N TRP A 467 36.90 -18.69 -7.42
CA TRP A 467 36.00 -17.60 -7.05
C TRP A 467 36.75 -16.26 -6.92
N GLN A 468 37.95 -16.27 -6.34
CA GLN A 468 38.80 -15.08 -6.26
C GLN A 468 39.19 -14.55 -7.65
N ALA A 469 39.52 -15.45 -8.58
CA ALA A 469 39.92 -15.10 -9.94
C ALA A 469 38.76 -14.59 -10.80
N HIS A 470 37.57 -15.19 -10.68
CA HIS A 470 36.47 -14.99 -11.64
C HIS A 470 35.26 -14.22 -11.08
N CYS A 471 35.06 -14.19 -9.76
CA CYS A 471 33.81 -13.72 -9.15
C CYS A 471 34.03 -12.58 -8.14
N ALA A 472 35.08 -12.65 -7.34
CA ALA A 472 35.28 -11.81 -6.17
C ALA A 472 35.26 -10.32 -6.49
N ASN A 473 35.81 -9.89 -7.63
CA ASN A 473 35.86 -8.46 -7.97
C ASN A 473 34.47 -7.80 -7.97
N CYS A 474 33.43 -8.53 -8.40
CA CYS A 474 32.04 -8.04 -8.43
C CYS A 474 31.24 -8.43 -7.18
N HIS A 475 31.57 -9.53 -6.50
CA HIS A 475 30.70 -10.14 -5.49
C HIS A 475 31.26 -10.17 -4.06
N ALA A 476 32.55 -9.89 -3.87
CA ALA A 476 33.15 -9.89 -2.53
C ALA A 476 32.94 -8.55 -1.85
N PHE A 477 32.48 -8.57 -0.59
CA PHE A 477 32.40 -7.36 0.21
C PHE A 477 33.72 -6.58 0.21
N GLY A 478 33.63 -5.26 0.10
CA GLY A 478 34.79 -4.35 0.09
C GLY A 478 35.50 -4.20 -1.26
N LYS A 479 35.12 -4.93 -2.32
CA LYS A 479 35.65 -4.68 -3.67
C LYS A 479 34.96 -3.50 -4.34
N ALA A 480 35.71 -2.75 -5.16
CA ALA A 480 35.25 -1.52 -5.79
C ALA A 480 34.01 -1.69 -6.68
N ALA A 481 33.86 -2.85 -7.35
CA ALA A 481 32.70 -3.11 -8.20
C ALA A 481 31.50 -3.70 -7.44
N THR A 482 31.64 -4.08 -6.17
CA THR A 482 30.56 -4.70 -5.40
C THR A 482 29.53 -3.66 -4.98
N GLY A 483 28.25 -3.97 -5.21
CA GLY A 483 27.15 -3.04 -4.99
C GLY A 483 27.10 -1.89 -6.00
N GLN A 484 27.81 -2.00 -7.13
CA GLN A 484 27.84 -1.00 -8.19
C GLN A 484 27.18 -1.53 -9.46
N VAL A 485 26.75 -0.61 -10.33
CA VAL A 485 26.25 -0.94 -11.67
C VAL A 485 27.40 -0.70 -12.67
N THR A 486 28.23 -1.71 -12.90
CA THR A 486 29.50 -1.56 -13.62
C THR A 486 29.46 -1.94 -15.09
N VAL A 487 28.52 -2.80 -15.48
CA VAL A 487 28.37 -3.28 -16.86
C VAL A 487 27.06 -2.77 -17.46
N ARG A 488 27.05 -2.48 -18.75
CA ARG A 488 25.79 -2.15 -19.45
C ARG A 488 24.94 -3.40 -19.62
N LEU A 489 23.63 -3.22 -19.74
CA LEU A 489 22.68 -4.33 -19.86
C LEU A 489 22.90 -5.19 -21.12
N ASP A 490 23.30 -4.59 -22.24
CA ASP A 490 23.62 -5.31 -23.49
C ASP A 490 24.84 -6.23 -23.34
N GLN A 491 25.80 -5.85 -22.50
CA GLN A 491 26.94 -6.70 -22.15
C GLN A 491 26.56 -7.75 -21.09
N LEU A 492 25.76 -7.38 -20.09
CA LEU A 492 25.33 -8.31 -19.04
C LEU A 492 24.38 -9.38 -19.59
N GLY A 493 23.51 -9.02 -20.54
CA GLY A 493 22.63 -9.92 -21.29
C GLY A 493 21.43 -10.49 -20.52
N THR A 494 21.22 -10.08 -19.27
CA THR A 494 20.08 -10.52 -18.44
C THR A 494 18.77 -9.86 -18.85
N ASP A 495 17.63 -10.40 -18.39
CA ASP A 495 16.30 -9.86 -18.67
C ASP A 495 16.21 -8.34 -18.40
N PRO A 496 15.66 -7.52 -19.32
CA PRO A 496 15.63 -6.07 -19.17
C PRO A 496 14.40 -5.52 -18.44
N ASP A 497 13.37 -6.31 -18.20
CA ASP A 497 12.04 -5.77 -17.92
C ASP A 497 11.96 -5.09 -16.56
N ARG A 498 12.58 -5.69 -15.53
CA ARG A 498 12.67 -5.05 -14.21
C ARG A 498 13.40 -3.70 -14.27
N LEU A 499 14.46 -3.60 -15.07
CA LEU A 499 15.13 -2.32 -15.26
C LEU A 499 14.16 -1.34 -15.92
N ASN A 500 13.49 -1.74 -16.99
CA ASN A 500 12.58 -0.89 -17.76
C ASN A 500 11.39 -0.36 -16.96
N SER A 501 10.88 -1.13 -15.99
CA SER A 501 9.74 -0.70 -15.16
C SER A 501 10.07 0.46 -14.21
N PHE A 502 11.34 0.65 -13.85
CA PHE A 502 11.80 1.79 -13.05
C PHE A 502 12.17 2.96 -13.98
N THR A 503 11.36 4.02 -13.98
CA THR A 503 11.47 5.13 -14.95
C THR A 503 12.03 6.40 -14.33
N VAL A 504 12.51 7.33 -15.18
CA VAL A 504 12.92 8.68 -14.72
C VAL A 504 11.74 9.43 -14.10
N GLY A 505 10.53 9.27 -14.64
CA GLY A 505 9.32 9.85 -14.07
C GLY A 505 9.04 9.34 -12.66
N LEU A 506 9.27 8.05 -12.40
CA LEU A 506 9.14 7.46 -11.06
C LEU A 506 10.18 8.05 -10.09
N VAL A 507 11.44 8.23 -10.53
CA VAL A 507 12.47 8.92 -9.73
C VAL A 507 12.01 10.32 -9.34
N SER A 508 11.51 11.10 -10.30
CA SER A 508 10.98 12.45 -10.01
C SER A 508 9.85 12.44 -8.98
N LYS A 509 8.97 11.43 -9.00
CA LYS A 509 7.88 11.30 -8.03
C LYS A 509 8.36 10.91 -6.64
N PHE A 510 9.33 10.00 -6.53
CA PHE A 510 10.00 9.75 -5.25
C PHE A 510 10.62 11.03 -4.68
N HIS A 511 11.35 11.80 -5.50
CA HIS A 511 11.99 13.04 -5.07
C HIS A 511 11.03 14.13 -4.62
N GLN A 512 9.80 14.13 -5.13
CA GLN A 512 8.73 15.05 -4.70
C GLN A 512 8.04 14.63 -3.40
N PHE A 513 8.20 13.38 -2.98
CA PHE A 513 7.55 12.87 -1.78
C PHE A 513 8.36 13.25 -0.53
N LYS A 514 7.85 14.21 0.25
CA LYS A 514 8.51 14.76 1.43
C LYS A 514 7.57 14.72 2.65
N SER A 515 7.40 13.55 3.26
CA SER A 515 6.54 13.37 4.43
C SER A 515 7.20 12.43 5.44
N ALA A 516 7.88 12.99 6.44
CA ALA A 516 8.63 12.22 7.43
C ALA A 516 7.77 11.09 8.07
N PRO A 517 8.32 9.88 8.24
CA PRO A 517 9.71 9.47 7.94
C PRO A 517 9.98 9.09 6.47
N PHE A 518 9.00 9.24 5.57
CA PHE A 518 9.08 8.91 4.15
C PHE A 518 9.60 10.14 3.38
N ASP A 519 10.91 10.20 3.19
CA ASP A 519 11.59 11.19 2.39
C ASP A 519 12.56 10.45 1.46
N PHE A 520 12.40 10.62 0.15
CA PHE A 520 13.13 9.85 -0.84
C PHE A 520 13.91 10.78 -1.77
N GLY A 521 15.22 10.93 -1.59
CA GLY A 521 16.11 11.78 -2.38
C GLY A 521 17.26 11.04 -3.08
N ALA A 522 17.50 9.78 -2.72
CA ALA A 522 18.63 8.98 -3.21
C ALA A 522 18.30 8.12 -4.43
N TYR A 523 17.07 8.17 -4.95
CA TYR A 523 16.67 7.35 -6.09
C TYR A 523 17.28 7.83 -7.42
N ARG A 524 17.66 6.88 -8.27
CA ARG A 524 18.19 7.14 -9.61
C ARG A 524 17.79 6.08 -10.61
N LYS A 525 17.68 6.49 -11.87
CA LYS A 525 17.62 5.54 -12.99
C LYS A 525 19.04 5.07 -13.31
N THR A 526 19.20 3.77 -13.50
CA THR A 526 20.47 3.14 -13.90
C THR A 526 20.37 2.50 -15.29
N GLN A 527 21.50 2.01 -15.77
CA GLN A 527 21.67 1.38 -17.08
C GLN A 527 21.74 -0.16 -17.06
N SER A 528 21.70 -0.79 -15.86
CA SER A 528 21.85 -2.23 -15.67
C SER A 528 21.56 -2.63 -14.21
N TYR A 529 21.94 -3.85 -13.83
CA TYR A 529 21.79 -4.39 -12.48
C TYR A 529 23.03 -4.17 -11.59
N SER A 530 22.81 -4.09 -10.28
CA SER A 530 23.86 -3.94 -9.27
C SER A 530 24.56 -5.27 -9.02
N ASN A 531 25.88 -5.26 -8.89
CA ASN A 531 26.67 -6.45 -8.55
C ASN A 531 26.43 -6.83 -7.08
N THR A 532 25.47 -7.71 -6.82
CA THR A 532 25.10 -8.08 -5.45
C THR A 532 26.13 -9.02 -4.83
N PRO A 533 26.52 -8.83 -3.55
CA PRO A 533 27.34 -9.80 -2.83
C PRO A 533 26.77 -11.24 -2.86
N THR A 534 27.64 -12.25 -2.74
CA THR A 534 27.28 -13.69 -2.78
C THR A 534 27.28 -14.35 -1.39
N ASP A 535 27.10 -13.57 -0.34
CA ASP A 535 26.87 -14.07 1.01
C ASP A 535 25.56 -14.87 1.11
N GLY A 536 25.63 -16.02 1.77
CA GLY A 536 24.54 -16.98 1.93
C GLY A 536 24.00 -17.51 0.60
N ILE A 537 24.81 -17.54 -0.47
CA ILE A 537 24.36 -17.87 -1.84
C ILE A 537 23.74 -19.25 -1.97
N TRP A 538 24.07 -20.17 -1.07
CA TRP A 538 23.48 -21.50 -1.06
C TRP A 538 21.95 -21.46 -0.87
N LEU A 539 21.41 -20.52 -0.09
CA LEU A 539 19.95 -20.42 0.18
C LEU A 539 19.28 -19.27 -0.58
N ARG A 540 19.79 -18.93 -1.77
CA ARG A 540 19.27 -17.83 -2.60
C ARG A 540 18.75 -18.27 -3.95
N ALA A 541 18.52 -19.57 -4.12
CA ALA A 541 17.89 -20.10 -5.32
C ALA A 541 16.39 -19.77 -5.34
N PRO A 542 15.80 -19.58 -6.55
CA PRO A 542 16.47 -19.53 -7.85
C PRO A 542 17.33 -18.27 -8.06
N TYR A 543 18.29 -18.34 -8.98
CA TYR A 543 19.30 -17.31 -9.22
C TYR A 543 18.91 -16.31 -10.33
N LEU A 544 19.68 -15.22 -10.40
CA LEU A 544 19.41 -13.96 -11.12
C LEU A 544 18.29 -13.13 -10.50
N HIS A 545 18.15 -11.87 -10.93
CA HIS A 545 17.20 -10.91 -10.33
C HIS A 545 15.74 -11.34 -10.44
N ASN A 546 15.40 -12.19 -11.41
CA ASN A 546 14.04 -12.67 -11.68
C ASN A 546 13.85 -14.15 -11.29
N GLY A 547 14.86 -14.79 -10.69
CA GLY A 547 14.81 -16.19 -10.27
C GLY A 547 14.54 -17.15 -11.43
N SER A 548 15.21 -16.92 -12.57
CA SER A 548 15.02 -17.67 -13.82
C SER A 548 16.01 -18.81 -14.02
N VAL A 549 16.97 -18.98 -13.10
CA VAL A 549 17.97 -20.05 -13.14
C VAL A 549 17.89 -20.89 -11.87
N PRO A 550 17.52 -22.18 -11.94
CA PRO A 550 17.08 -22.89 -10.74
C PRO A 550 18.18 -23.28 -9.75
N THR A 551 19.41 -23.54 -10.21
CA THR A 551 20.51 -24.04 -9.38
C THR A 551 21.82 -23.30 -9.68
N LEU A 552 22.82 -23.37 -8.78
CA LEU A 552 24.15 -22.81 -9.07
C LEU A 552 24.81 -23.54 -10.23
N TRP A 553 24.58 -24.85 -10.34
CA TRP A 553 25.04 -25.62 -11.49
C TRP A 553 24.54 -25.03 -12.80
N ASP A 554 23.23 -24.74 -12.90
CA ASP A 554 22.64 -24.14 -14.09
C ASP A 554 23.16 -22.72 -14.36
N LEU A 555 23.44 -21.94 -13.30
CA LEU A 555 23.99 -20.59 -13.44
C LEU A 555 25.37 -20.61 -14.11
N LEU A 556 26.18 -21.62 -13.78
CA LEU A 556 27.50 -21.85 -14.37
C LEU A 556 27.44 -22.56 -15.73
N GLN A 557 26.25 -22.94 -16.22
CA GLN A 557 26.11 -23.37 -17.61
C GLN A 557 25.96 -22.17 -18.55
N LYS A 558 26.39 -22.37 -19.79
CA LYS A 558 26.13 -21.41 -20.88
C LYS A 558 24.62 -21.18 -21.00
N PRO A 559 24.16 -19.94 -21.26
CA PRO A 559 22.72 -19.62 -21.29
C PRO A 559 21.87 -20.52 -22.20
N GLU A 560 22.45 -21.06 -23.27
CA GLU A 560 21.78 -21.95 -24.22
C GLU A 560 21.45 -23.32 -23.60
N HIS A 561 22.22 -23.76 -22.60
CA HIS A 561 22.05 -25.04 -21.90
C HIS A 561 21.22 -24.93 -20.62
N ARG A 562 20.85 -23.72 -20.19
CA ARG A 562 20.00 -23.52 -19.01
C ARG A 562 18.57 -24.03 -19.26
N PRO A 563 17.90 -24.60 -18.24
CA PRO A 563 16.52 -25.09 -18.37
C PRO A 563 15.58 -24.00 -18.91
N LYS A 564 14.82 -24.30 -19.98
CA LYS A 564 13.81 -23.38 -20.55
C LYS A 564 12.50 -23.40 -19.77
N VAL A 565 12.21 -24.53 -19.14
CA VAL A 565 11.05 -24.74 -18.29
C VAL A 565 11.48 -25.53 -17.06
N PHE A 566 11.02 -25.12 -15.88
CA PHE A 566 11.23 -25.84 -14.63
C PHE A 566 10.08 -25.54 -13.65
N TYR A 567 9.97 -26.26 -12.53
CA TYR A 567 8.92 -25.99 -11.55
C TYR A 567 9.45 -25.26 -10.32
N ARG A 568 8.74 -24.21 -9.90
CA ARG A 568 8.95 -23.47 -8.64
C ARG A 568 7.93 -23.91 -7.58
N GLY A 569 8.22 -23.60 -6.31
CA GLY A 569 7.34 -23.93 -5.19
C GLY A 569 7.71 -25.20 -4.42
N SER A 570 8.92 -25.74 -4.61
CA SER A 570 9.47 -26.81 -3.77
C SER A 570 10.25 -26.23 -2.59
N SER A 571 10.07 -26.82 -1.42
CA SER A 571 10.93 -26.59 -0.26
C SER A 571 12.05 -27.61 -0.13
N VAL A 572 12.08 -28.65 -0.97
CA VAL A 572 13.10 -29.71 -0.89
C VAL A 572 14.37 -29.20 -1.57
N PHE A 573 15.47 -29.20 -0.81
CA PHE A 573 16.72 -28.61 -1.26
C PHE A 573 17.55 -29.63 -2.08
N ASP A 574 17.97 -29.24 -3.28
CA ASP A 574 18.96 -29.96 -4.07
C ASP A 574 20.36 -29.57 -3.59
N ARG A 575 21.01 -30.50 -2.88
CA ARG A 575 22.31 -30.28 -2.24
C ARG A 575 23.48 -30.37 -3.22
N GLU A 576 23.28 -31.10 -4.32
CA GLU A 576 24.30 -31.34 -5.32
C GLU A 576 24.41 -30.09 -6.20
N HIS A 577 23.34 -29.73 -6.89
CA HIS A 577 23.32 -28.58 -7.80
C HIS A 577 23.20 -27.23 -7.08
N VAL A 578 22.87 -27.24 -5.78
CA VAL A 578 22.62 -26.07 -4.93
C VAL A 578 21.43 -25.25 -5.44
N GLY A 579 20.24 -25.64 -4.99
CA GLY A 579 18.99 -24.97 -5.25
C GLY A 579 17.80 -25.72 -4.67
N PHE A 580 16.62 -25.57 -5.25
CA PHE A 580 15.44 -26.35 -4.88
C PHE A 580 15.12 -27.37 -5.97
N VAL A 581 14.51 -28.49 -5.59
CA VAL A 581 14.04 -29.51 -6.52
C VAL A 581 13.04 -28.88 -7.49
N THR A 582 13.35 -28.99 -8.79
CA THR A 582 12.59 -28.36 -9.88
C THR A 582 11.66 -29.31 -10.63
N ALA A 583 11.59 -30.57 -10.16
CA ALA A 583 10.67 -31.55 -10.69
C ALA A 583 9.21 -31.12 -10.44
N GLY A 584 8.32 -31.53 -11.33
CA GLY A 584 6.92 -31.12 -11.34
C GLY A 584 6.08 -31.71 -10.19
N PRO A 585 4.78 -31.34 -10.13
CA PRO A 585 3.89 -31.71 -9.02
C PRO A 585 3.68 -33.22 -8.88
N ASP A 586 3.95 -33.99 -9.93
CA ASP A 586 3.86 -35.46 -9.94
C ASP A 586 4.99 -36.13 -9.14
N THR A 587 6.02 -35.38 -8.74
CA THR A 587 7.11 -35.87 -7.90
C THR A 587 6.93 -35.45 -6.45
N LYS A 588 7.23 -36.37 -5.52
CA LYS A 588 7.12 -36.09 -4.08
C LYS A 588 8.05 -34.92 -3.73
N GLY A 589 7.46 -33.84 -3.20
CA GLY A 589 8.19 -32.62 -2.87
C GLY A 589 8.57 -31.73 -4.05
N GLY A 590 8.10 -32.02 -5.27
CA GLY A 590 8.27 -31.16 -6.45
C GLY A 590 7.54 -29.81 -6.34
N GLY A 591 7.87 -28.90 -7.25
CA GLY A 591 7.23 -27.60 -7.37
C GLY A 591 5.86 -27.71 -8.05
N THR A 592 4.97 -26.75 -7.79
CA THR A 592 3.62 -26.72 -8.38
C THR A 592 3.41 -25.63 -9.41
N PHE A 593 4.38 -24.71 -9.56
CA PHE A 593 4.28 -23.61 -10.51
C PHE A 593 5.22 -23.85 -11.69
N LYS A 594 4.68 -24.03 -12.89
CA LYS A 594 5.46 -24.17 -14.12
C LYS A 594 6.06 -22.82 -14.50
N PHE A 595 7.36 -22.70 -14.39
CA PHE A 595 8.11 -21.52 -14.77
C PHE A 595 8.62 -21.64 -16.21
N ASP A 596 8.27 -20.69 -17.07
CA ASP A 596 8.68 -20.63 -18.47
C ASP A 596 9.58 -19.41 -18.71
N THR A 597 10.83 -19.66 -19.11
CA THR A 597 11.85 -18.62 -19.32
C THR A 597 11.69 -17.90 -20.67
N GLY A 598 10.78 -18.36 -21.52
CA GLY A 598 10.43 -17.71 -22.78
C GLY A 598 9.46 -16.54 -22.63
N LEU A 599 8.81 -16.41 -21.47
CA LEU A 599 7.90 -15.31 -21.19
C LEU A 599 8.66 -14.00 -20.90
N PRO A 600 8.09 -12.82 -21.22
CA PRO A 600 8.63 -11.53 -20.79
C PRO A 600 8.86 -11.47 -19.26
N GLY A 601 9.93 -10.83 -18.81
CA GLY A 601 10.35 -10.77 -17.41
C GLY A 601 10.98 -12.06 -16.87
N ASN A 602 10.91 -13.18 -17.60
CA ASN A 602 11.38 -14.49 -17.13
C ASN A 602 12.67 -14.96 -17.81
N ARG A 603 13.32 -14.15 -18.65
CA ARG A 603 14.49 -14.62 -19.42
C ARG A 603 15.62 -15.05 -18.50
N ASN A 604 16.23 -16.19 -18.82
CA ASN A 604 17.39 -16.76 -18.11
C ASN A 604 18.72 -16.53 -18.84
N THR A 605 18.77 -15.51 -19.69
CA THR A 605 19.95 -15.15 -20.48
C THR A 605 20.96 -14.32 -19.68
N GLY A 606 22.14 -14.11 -20.25
CA GLY A 606 23.15 -13.22 -19.66
C GLY A 606 23.89 -13.82 -18.47
N HIS A 607 24.73 -12.99 -17.86
CA HIS A 607 25.65 -13.40 -16.80
C HIS A 607 26.44 -14.66 -17.20
N ALA A 608 27.19 -14.58 -18.30
CA ALA A 608 28.00 -15.68 -18.83
C ALA A 608 29.39 -15.80 -18.15
N TYR A 609 29.52 -15.32 -16.91
CA TYR A 609 30.75 -15.40 -16.14
C TYR A 609 30.90 -16.79 -15.51
N GLY A 610 32.08 -17.39 -15.60
CA GLY A 610 32.36 -18.73 -15.10
C GLY A 610 31.81 -19.88 -15.97
N THR A 611 31.14 -19.59 -17.09
CA THR A 611 30.52 -20.63 -17.93
C THR A 611 31.50 -21.44 -18.76
N ASP A 612 32.70 -20.89 -19.00
CA ASP A 612 33.77 -21.55 -19.74
C ASP A 612 34.71 -22.40 -18.86
N LEU A 613 34.48 -22.41 -17.53
CA LEU A 613 35.14 -23.36 -16.64
C LEU A 613 34.79 -24.80 -17.03
N THR A 614 35.70 -25.72 -16.78
CA THR A 614 35.40 -27.16 -16.90
C THR A 614 34.38 -27.57 -15.84
N ASP A 615 33.66 -28.67 -16.07
CA ASP A 615 32.67 -29.16 -15.12
C ASP A 615 33.29 -29.49 -13.75
N SER A 616 34.52 -30.01 -13.72
CA SER A 616 35.24 -30.24 -12.46
C SER A 616 35.52 -28.94 -11.70
N GLU A 617 35.93 -27.87 -12.40
CA GLU A 617 36.17 -26.57 -11.80
C GLU A 617 34.86 -25.93 -11.31
N LYS A 618 33.76 -26.09 -12.05
CA LYS A 618 32.43 -25.64 -11.61
C LYS A 618 32.02 -26.33 -10.31
N TRP A 619 32.24 -27.63 -10.18
CA TRP A 619 31.96 -28.35 -8.94
C TRP A 619 32.83 -27.91 -7.77
N ASP A 620 34.11 -27.65 -8.00
CA ASP A 620 35.00 -27.08 -6.97
C ASP A 620 34.51 -25.69 -6.53
N LEU A 621 34.14 -24.83 -7.49
CA LEU A 621 33.58 -23.50 -7.25
C LEU A 621 32.28 -23.57 -6.45
N ILE A 622 31.35 -24.45 -6.82
CA ILE A 622 30.10 -24.68 -6.10
C ILE A 622 30.37 -25.12 -4.65
N GLU A 623 31.35 -26.01 -4.44
CA GLU A 623 31.70 -26.47 -3.10
C GLU A 623 32.18 -25.30 -2.21
N TYR A 624 33.00 -24.38 -2.75
CA TYR A 624 33.37 -23.15 -2.06
C TYR A 624 32.19 -22.21 -1.83
N MET A 625 31.31 -22.03 -2.81
CA MET A 625 30.13 -21.16 -2.69
C MET A 625 29.15 -21.62 -1.60
N LYS A 626 29.15 -22.91 -1.22
CA LYS A 626 28.40 -23.41 -0.05
C LYS A 626 28.92 -22.84 1.29
N THR A 627 30.16 -22.33 1.33
CA THR A 627 30.77 -21.75 2.53
C THR A 627 30.46 -20.25 2.72
N LEU A 628 29.99 -19.58 1.66
CA LEU A 628 29.66 -18.15 1.63
C LEU A 628 28.28 -17.88 2.22
#